data_AF-A0A944DI95-F1
#
_entry.id   AF-A0A944DI95-F1
#
_cell.length_a   1.000
_cell.length_b   1.000
_cell.length_c   1.000
_cell.angle_alpha   90.00
_cell.angle_beta   90.00
_cell.angle_gamma   90.00
#
_symmetry.space_group_name_H-M   'P 1'
#
loop_
_entity.id
_entity.type
_entity.pdbx_description
1 polymer ?
#
loop_
_entity_poly.entity_id
_entity_poly.type
_entity_poly.pdbx_seq_one_letter_code
_entity_poly.pdbx_strand_id
1 'polypeptide(L)'
;MNNKHMQGTYIVEFAFVGLLVFILLFGVVEMGRLYFTANALDEAARRGARLAAVCNINDPVVLRRAIFNAATDSGTSQLISSLATSNLALTYLDVNGAVVANPADTVSANGFRAIRYVQLSVQNFVFNLFIPGFGVPITLPTFRATLPRESLGRHSDSGEITPC
;
A
#
# COMPACT_ATOMS: atom_id res chain seq x y z
N MET A 1 58.97 36.34 -9.29
CA MET A 1 58.73 35.02 -8.66
C MET A 1 57.29 34.64 -8.91
N ASN A 2 57.06 33.61 -9.73
CA ASN A 2 55.78 33.35 -10.37
C ASN A 2 55.01 32.28 -9.58
N ASN A 3 54.25 32.68 -8.56
CA ASN A 3 53.45 31.78 -7.74
C ASN A 3 52.11 31.48 -8.44
N LYS A 4 52.14 30.60 -9.45
CA LYS A 4 50.93 30.10 -10.14
C LYS A 4 50.69 28.63 -9.83
N HIS A 5 50.38 28.27 -8.59
CA HIS A 5 49.80 26.95 -8.28
C HIS A 5 48.89 27.13 -7.07
N MET A 6 47.74 26.44 -7.03
CA MET A 6 46.71 26.42 -5.96
C MET A 6 45.45 27.30 -6.12
N GLN A 7 44.92 27.51 -7.34
CA GLN A 7 43.56 28.08 -7.49
C GLN A 7 42.44 27.02 -7.54
N GLY A 8 42.76 25.72 -7.60
CA GLY A 8 41.77 24.63 -7.71
C GLY A 8 41.52 23.82 -6.44
N THR A 9 42.39 23.91 -5.42
CA THR A 9 42.33 23.02 -4.24
C THR A 9 41.05 23.23 -3.42
N TYR A 10 40.64 24.48 -3.22
CA TYR A 10 39.40 24.82 -2.49
C TYR A 10 38.14 24.27 -3.16
N ILE A 11 38.13 24.19 -4.51
CA ILE A 11 36.99 23.63 -5.26
C ILE A 11 36.90 22.11 -5.02
N VAL A 12 38.04 21.42 -4.96
CA VAL A 12 38.09 19.97 -4.69
C VAL A 12 37.64 19.66 -3.27
N GLU A 13 38.12 20.42 -2.27
CA GLU A 13 37.70 20.27 -0.88
C GLU A 13 36.19 20.53 -0.71
N PHE A 14 35.69 21.60 -1.33
CA PHE A 14 34.26 21.89 -1.35
C PHE A 14 33.46 20.76 -2.03
N ALA A 15 33.96 20.17 -3.10
CA ALA A 15 33.30 19.06 -3.78
C ALA A 15 33.16 17.83 -2.87
N PHE A 16 34.19 17.48 -2.09
CA PHE A 16 34.12 16.36 -1.15
C PHE A 16 33.16 16.62 0.02
N VAL A 17 33.21 17.81 0.61
CA VAL A 17 32.28 18.18 1.70
C VAL A 17 30.85 18.26 1.17
N GLY A 18 30.65 18.88 0.02
CA GLY A 18 29.36 18.97 -0.65
C GLY A 18 28.79 17.58 -0.97
N LEU A 19 29.60 16.67 -1.51
CA LEU A 19 29.22 15.28 -1.76
C LEU A 19 28.71 14.60 -0.48
N LEU A 20 29.45 14.73 0.62
CA LEU A 20 29.08 14.14 1.91
C LEU A 20 27.75 14.72 2.44
N VAL A 21 27.58 16.06 2.36
CA VAL A 21 26.35 16.73 2.78
C VAL A 21 25.15 16.28 1.93
N PHE A 22 25.30 16.17 0.61
CA PHE A 22 24.21 15.70 -0.26
C PHE A 22 23.84 14.25 0.01
N ILE A 23 24.82 13.36 0.24
CA ILE A 23 24.55 11.96 0.59
C ILE A 23 23.73 11.89 1.89
N LEU A 24 24.10 12.66 2.92
CA LEU A 24 23.35 12.70 4.18
C LEU A 24 21.95 13.28 4.00
N LEU A 25 21.82 14.37 3.23
CA LEU A 25 20.52 15.00 2.97
C LEU A 25 19.58 14.04 2.24
N PHE A 26 20.03 13.41 1.15
CA PHE A 26 19.23 12.41 0.44
C PHE A 26 18.95 11.19 1.31
N GLY A 27 19.89 10.76 2.15
CA GLY A 27 19.67 9.68 3.11
C GLY A 27 18.52 9.97 4.08
N VAL A 28 18.48 11.17 4.67
CA VAL A 28 17.41 11.59 5.58
C VAL A 28 16.07 11.71 4.85
N VAL A 29 16.06 12.31 3.66
CA VAL A 29 14.84 12.45 2.84
C VAL A 29 14.28 11.09 2.44
N GLU A 30 15.13 10.17 1.99
CA GLU A 30 14.71 8.82 1.57
C GLU A 30 14.20 7.99 2.76
N MET A 31 14.82 8.11 3.93
CA MET A 31 14.29 7.48 5.16
C MET A 31 12.92 8.05 5.54
N GLY A 32 12.74 9.38 5.46
CA GLY A 32 11.44 10.01 5.68
C GLY A 32 10.38 9.51 4.71
N ARG A 33 10.71 9.39 3.42
CA ARG A 33 9.82 8.85 2.39
C ARG A 33 9.47 7.38 2.64
N LEU A 34 10.45 6.57 3.05
CA LEU A 34 10.22 5.16 3.39
C LEU A 34 9.27 5.01 4.58
N TYR A 35 9.48 5.77 5.65
CA TYR A 35 8.58 5.77 6.81
C TYR A 35 7.17 6.22 6.44
N PHE A 36 7.04 7.28 5.63
CA PHE A 36 5.75 7.72 5.12
C PHE A 36 5.05 6.61 4.31
N THR A 37 5.77 5.97 3.39
CA THR A 37 5.21 4.87 2.59
C THR A 37 4.77 3.70 3.47
N ALA A 38 5.58 3.26 4.44
CA ALA A 38 5.21 2.16 5.33
C ALA A 38 3.90 2.44 6.10
N ASN A 39 3.76 3.64 6.68
CA ASN A 39 2.53 4.04 7.36
C ASN A 39 1.34 4.15 6.39
N ALA A 40 1.56 4.64 5.18
CA ALA A 40 0.51 4.76 4.19
C ALA A 40 0.04 3.39 3.66
N LEU A 41 0.92 2.39 3.57
CA LEU A 41 0.55 1.00 3.25
C LEU A 41 -0.28 0.36 4.36
N ASP A 42 0.05 0.63 5.63
CA ASP A 42 -0.75 0.16 6.77
C ASP A 42 -2.16 0.78 6.77
N GLU A 43 -2.26 2.09 6.53
CA GLU A 43 -3.55 2.77 6.41
C GLU A 43 -4.33 2.31 5.18
N ALA A 44 -3.67 1.99 4.06
CA ALA A 44 -4.31 1.39 2.89
C ALA A 44 -4.97 0.04 3.22
N ALA A 45 -4.27 -0.82 3.97
CA ALA A 45 -4.82 -2.09 4.46
C ALA A 45 -6.04 -1.85 5.36
N ARG A 46 -5.93 -0.94 6.33
CA ARG A 46 -7.01 -0.61 7.27
C ARG A 46 -8.24 -0.03 6.61
N ARG A 47 -8.04 0.93 5.71
CA ARG A 47 -9.10 1.56 4.92
C ARG A 47 -9.80 0.54 4.04
N GLY A 48 -9.04 -0.27 3.31
CA GLY A 48 -9.63 -1.24 2.40
C GLY A 48 -10.35 -2.37 3.14
N ALA A 49 -9.87 -2.81 4.30
CA ALA A 49 -10.61 -3.76 5.13
C ALA A 49 -11.92 -3.18 5.69
N ARG A 50 -11.95 -1.89 6.06
CA ARG A 50 -13.20 -1.19 6.46
C ARG A 50 -14.21 -1.12 5.30
N LEU A 51 -13.74 -0.78 4.10
CA LEU A 51 -14.59 -0.74 2.91
C LEU A 51 -15.10 -2.14 2.57
N ALA A 52 -14.23 -3.15 2.59
CA ALA A 52 -14.58 -4.53 2.27
C ALA A 52 -15.54 -5.17 3.30
N ALA A 53 -15.61 -4.67 4.53
CA ALA A 53 -16.59 -5.10 5.52
C ALA A 53 -18.04 -4.68 5.18
N VAL A 54 -18.19 -3.57 4.44
CA VAL A 54 -19.50 -2.96 4.13
C VAL A 54 -19.87 -3.15 2.65
N CYS A 55 -18.91 -3.16 1.74
CA CYS A 55 -19.13 -3.24 0.31
C CYS A 55 -19.44 -4.67 -0.16
N ASN A 56 -20.07 -4.77 -1.34
CA ASN A 56 -20.24 -6.06 -2.00
C ASN A 56 -18.86 -6.66 -2.36
N ILE A 57 -18.76 -7.97 -2.22
CA ILE A 57 -17.54 -8.77 -2.41
C ILE A 57 -16.97 -8.65 -3.83
N ASN A 58 -17.85 -8.46 -4.82
CA ASN A 58 -17.47 -8.38 -6.23
C ASN A 58 -17.15 -6.97 -6.70
N ASP A 59 -17.17 -5.97 -5.81
CA ASP A 59 -16.98 -4.58 -6.20
C ASP A 59 -15.49 -4.20 -6.29
N PRO A 60 -14.96 -3.90 -7.50
CA PRO A 60 -13.56 -3.51 -7.65
C PRO A 60 -13.25 -2.14 -7.02
N VAL A 61 -14.26 -1.33 -6.70
CA VAL A 61 -14.10 -0.01 -6.09
C VAL A 61 -13.46 -0.11 -4.71
N VAL A 62 -13.66 -1.22 -3.99
CA VAL A 62 -13.04 -1.47 -2.68
C VAL A 62 -11.52 -1.40 -2.78
N LEU A 63 -10.92 -2.11 -3.74
CA LEU A 63 -9.47 -2.15 -3.91
C LEU A 63 -8.93 -0.82 -4.44
N ARG A 64 -9.68 -0.14 -5.31
CA ARG A 64 -9.29 1.18 -5.84
C ARG A 64 -9.25 2.24 -4.74
N ARG A 65 -10.29 2.32 -3.92
CA ARG A 65 -10.33 3.25 -2.78
C ARG A 65 -9.31 2.88 -1.71
N ALA A 66 -9.00 1.59 -1.53
CA ALA A 66 -7.96 1.14 -0.59
C ALA A 66 -6.58 1.72 -0.95
N ILE A 67 -6.22 1.79 -2.24
CA ILE A 67 -4.98 2.42 -2.70
C ILE A 67 -5.08 3.95 -2.89
N PHE A 68 -6.06 4.59 -2.26
CA PHE A 68 -6.32 6.03 -2.32
C PHE A 68 -6.70 6.60 -3.70
N ASN A 69 -7.22 5.76 -4.60
CA ASN A 69 -7.71 6.23 -5.88
C ASN A 69 -9.19 6.62 -5.83
N ALA A 70 -9.62 7.38 -6.84
CA ALA A 70 -11.03 7.59 -7.13
C ALA A 70 -11.70 6.26 -7.53
N ALA A 71 -13.02 6.14 -7.36
CA ALA A 71 -13.76 4.90 -7.64
C ALA A 71 -13.63 4.43 -9.11
N THR A 72 -13.50 5.38 -10.04
CA THR A 72 -13.38 5.13 -11.48
C THR A 72 -11.93 4.91 -11.93
N ASP A 73 -10.94 5.22 -11.09
CA ASP A 73 -9.53 5.15 -11.44
C ASP A 73 -8.97 3.76 -11.12
N SER A 74 -8.60 3.04 -12.18
CA SER A 74 -8.04 1.69 -12.12
C SER A 74 -6.50 1.67 -12.23
N GLY A 75 -5.87 2.84 -12.25
CA GLY A 75 -4.42 2.99 -12.31
C GLY A 75 -3.71 2.66 -10.99
N THR A 76 -2.43 3.01 -10.93
CA THR A 76 -1.65 2.94 -9.69
C THR A 76 -2.12 3.98 -8.68
N SER A 77 -1.72 3.82 -7.41
CA SER A 77 -2.06 4.76 -6.34
C SER A 77 -1.61 6.18 -6.69
N GLN A 78 -2.49 7.15 -6.44
CA GLN A 78 -2.20 8.58 -6.57
C GLN A 78 -1.24 9.10 -5.49
N LEU A 79 -1.16 8.40 -4.34
CA LEU A 79 -0.28 8.80 -3.22
C LEU A 79 1.03 8.01 -3.19
N ILE A 80 1.00 6.72 -3.53
CA ILE A 80 2.15 5.83 -3.38
C ILE A 80 2.58 5.32 -4.74
N SER A 81 3.75 5.77 -5.21
CA SER A 81 4.29 5.28 -6.47
C SER A 81 4.47 3.75 -6.45
N SER A 82 4.16 3.11 -7.59
CA SER A 82 4.25 1.65 -7.78
C SER A 82 3.30 0.79 -6.93
N LEU A 83 2.37 1.39 -6.16
CA LEU A 83 1.30 0.63 -5.51
C LEU A 83 0.15 0.43 -6.50
N ALA A 84 -0.26 -0.81 -6.72
CA ALA A 84 -1.39 -1.16 -7.55
C ALA A 84 -2.36 -2.09 -6.81
N THR A 85 -3.57 -2.29 -7.36
CA THR A 85 -4.54 -3.25 -6.83
C THR A 85 -4.02 -4.70 -6.87
N SER A 86 -3.05 -5.01 -7.72
CA SER A 86 -2.36 -6.32 -7.75
C SER A 86 -1.50 -6.60 -6.53
N ASN A 87 -1.08 -5.56 -5.79
CA ASN A 87 -0.39 -5.72 -4.51
C ASN A 87 -1.38 -6.02 -3.37
N LEU A 88 -2.68 -5.86 -3.59
CA LEU A 88 -3.70 -6.13 -2.59
C LEU A 88 -4.22 -7.56 -2.70
N ALA A 89 -4.30 -8.24 -1.56
CA ALA A 89 -5.00 -9.51 -1.43
C ALA A 89 -6.13 -9.35 -0.42
N LEU A 90 -7.37 -9.45 -0.90
CA LEU A 90 -8.59 -9.41 -0.12
C LEU A 90 -9.05 -10.85 0.15
N THR A 91 -9.11 -11.22 1.43
CA THR A 91 -9.50 -12.55 1.89
C THR A 91 -10.66 -12.44 2.88
N TYR A 92 -11.59 -13.40 2.78
CA TYR A 92 -12.74 -13.51 3.68
C TYR A 92 -12.52 -14.70 4.58
N LEU A 93 -12.75 -14.52 5.88
CA LEU A 93 -12.44 -15.51 6.91
C LEU A 93 -13.70 -15.90 7.66
N ASP A 94 -13.78 -17.16 8.08
CA ASP A 94 -14.86 -17.68 8.90
C ASP A 94 -14.67 -17.37 10.40
N VAL A 95 -15.54 -17.91 11.25
CA VAL A 95 -15.48 -17.73 12.71
C VAL A 95 -14.22 -18.31 13.35
N ASN A 96 -13.59 -19.30 12.72
CA ASN A 96 -12.36 -19.94 13.17
C ASN A 96 -11.11 -19.28 12.56
N GLY A 97 -11.28 -18.26 11.71
CA GLY A 97 -10.19 -17.60 10.98
C GLY A 97 -9.72 -18.37 9.74
N ALA A 98 -10.45 -19.39 9.29
CA ALA A 98 -10.14 -20.11 8.06
C ALA A 98 -10.66 -19.36 6.83
N VAL A 99 -9.96 -19.48 5.70
CA VAL A 99 -10.35 -18.80 4.46
C VAL A 99 -11.61 -19.41 3.89
N VAL A 100 -12.61 -18.56 3.62
CA VAL A 100 -13.84 -18.93 2.91
C VAL A 100 -13.52 -19.08 1.43
N ALA A 101 -13.58 -20.30 0.90
CA ALA A 101 -13.14 -20.62 -0.46
C ALA A 101 -13.99 -19.97 -1.56
N ASN A 102 -15.30 -19.81 -1.33
CA ASN A 102 -16.20 -19.14 -2.28
C ASN A 102 -17.09 -18.11 -1.57
N PRO A 103 -16.55 -16.91 -1.27
CA PRO A 103 -17.27 -15.91 -0.49
C PRO A 103 -18.49 -15.33 -1.23
N ALA A 104 -18.56 -15.47 -2.56
CA ALA A 104 -19.70 -15.04 -3.37
C ALA A 104 -20.88 -16.04 -3.40
N ASP A 105 -20.71 -17.26 -2.91
CA ASP A 105 -21.78 -18.27 -2.86
C ASP A 105 -22.77 -17.97 -1.74
N THR A 106 -23.99 -17.55 -2.09
CA THR A 106 -25.04 -17.19 -1.13
C THR A 106 -25.90 -18.37 -0.68
N VAL A 107 -25.72 -19.54 -1.31
CA VAL A 107 -26.54 -20.73 -1.10
C VAL A 107 -25.88 -21.68 -0.11
N SER A 108 -24.58 -21.93 -0.27
CA SER A 108 -23.84 -22.84 0.60
C SER A 108 -23.63 -22.26 2.00
N ALA A 109 -23.70 -23.14 3.00
CA ALA A 109 -23.35 -22.79 4.38
C ALA A 109 -21.88 -22.35 4.51
N ASN A 110 -21.02 -22.82 3.60
CA ASN A 110 -19.57 -22.55 3.59
C ASN A 110 -19.18 -21.37 2.68
N GLY A 111 -20.15 -20.62 2.14
CA GLY A 111 -19.92 -19.47 1.28
C GLY A 111 -20.07 -18.13 2.02
N PHE A 112 -20.85 -17.22 1.45
CA PHE A 112 -21.16 -15.89 2.00
C PHE A 112 -21.63 -15.92 3.46
N ARG A 113 -22.40 -16.93 3.84
CA ARG A 113 -22.95 -17.08 5.21
C ARG A 113 -21.87 -17.37 6.25
N ALA A 114 -20.80 -18.05 5.86
CA ALA A 114 -19.69 -18.41 6.74
C ALA A 114 -18.77 -17.23 7.07
N ILE A 115 -18.76 -16.17 6.25
CA ILE A 115 -17.90 -15.02 6.43
C ILE A 115 -18.16 -14.41 7.82
N ARG A 116 -17.09 -14.10 8.55
CA ARG A 116 -17.14 -13.44 9.85
C ARG A 116 -16.16 -12.28 9.94
N TYR A 117 -15.00 -12.44 9.31
CA TYR A 117 -14.00 -11.39 9.21
C TYR A 117 -13.62 -11.16 7.75
N VAL A 118 -13.19 -9.93 7.49
CA VAL A 118 -12.63 -9.51 6.22
C VAL A 118 -11.20 -9.06 6.49
N GLN A 119 -10.27 -9.57 5.70
CA GLN A 119 -8.87 -9.25 5.80
C GLN A 119 -8.38 -8.67 4.48
N LEU A 120 -7.79 -7.48 4.54
CA LEU A 120 -7.05 -6.93 3.43
C LEU A 120 -5.56 -6.96 3.78
N SER A 121 -4.75 -7.44 2.84
CA SER A 121 -3.31 -7.44 2.95
C SER A 121 -2.66 -6.74 1.75
N VAL A 122 -1.60 -5.98 2.01
CA VAL A 122 -0.71 -5.41 1.01
C VAL A 122 0.56 -6.26 0.99
N GLN A 123 0.88 -6.81 -0.17
CA GLN A 123 1.98 -7.75 -0.35
C GLN A 123 2.81 -7.44 -1.59
N ASN A 124 4.05 -7.93 -1.58
CA ASN A 124 5.01 -7.80 -2.68
C ASN A 124 5.24 -6.35 -3.14
N PHE A 125 5.15 -5.38 -2.22
CA PHE A 125 5.44 -3.99 -2.53
C PHE A 125 6.94 -3.74 -2.51
N VAL A 126 7.45 -3.16 -3.59
CA VAL A 126 8.87 -2.85 -3.76
C VAL A 126 9.08 -1.34 -3.68
N PHE A 127 9.84 -0.92 -2.69
CA PHE A 127 10.27 0.46 -2.52
C PHE A 127 11.59 0.69 -3.23
N ASN A 128 11.59 1.54 -4.25
CA ASN A 128 12.80 1.92 -4.98
C ASN A 128 13.44 3.14 -4.32
N LEU A 129 14.70 3.04 -3.91
CA LEU A 129 15.46 4.18 -3.39
C LEU A 129 15.90 5.08 -4.54
N PHE A 130 15.78 6.38 -4.36
CA PHE A 130 16.22 7.39 -5.34
C PHE A 130 17.65 7.91 -5.10
N ILE A 131 18.49 7.12 -4.42
CA ILE A 131 19.89 7.50 -4.17
C ILE A 131 20.74 7.15 -5.41
N PRO A 132 21.39 8.12 -6.09
CA PRO A 132 22.26 7.86 -7.23
C PRO A 132 23.38 6.89 -6.84
N GLY A 133 23.51 5.78 -7.58
CA GLY A 133 24.54 4.75 -7.35
C GLY A 133 24.23 3.70 -6.27
N PHE A 134 23.17 3.89 -5.47
CA PHE A 134 22.79 2.98 -4.36
C PHE A 134 21.31 2.54 -4.42
N GLY A 135 20.65 2.70 -5.57
CA GLY A 135 19.24 2.36 -5.77
C GLY A 135 18.94 0.86 -5.74
N VAL A 136 19.03 0.25 -4.54
CA VAL A 136 18.64 -1.13 -4.33
C VAL A 136 17.14 -1.19 -4.03
N PRO A 137 16.36 -2.01 -4.75
CA PRO A 137 14.95 -2.20 -4.42
C PRO A 137 14.81 -2.90 -3.07
N ILE A 138 14.01 -2.34 -2.18
CA ILE A 138 13.70 -2.93 -0.87
C ILE A 138 12.27 -3.45 -0.91
N THR A 139 12.09 -4.74 -0.71
CA THR A 139 10.76 -5.33 -0.54
C THR A 139 10.30 -5.11 0.89
N LEU A 140 9.19 -4.40 1.05
CA LEU A 140 8.59 -4.16 2.36
C LEU A 140 7.83 -5.41 2.85
N PRO A 141 7.69 -5.61 4.18
CA PRO A 141 6.91 -6.71 4.73
C PRO A 141 5.42 -6.55 4.38
N THR A 142 4.65 -7.62 4.61
CA THR A 142 3.21 -7.58 4.36
C THR A 142 2.48 -6.79 5.45
N PHE A 143 1.72 -5.79 5.03
CA PHE A 143 0.81 -5.03 5.91
C PHE A 143 -0.58 -5.64 5.81
N ARG A 144 -1.28 -5.82 6.93
CA ARG A 144 -2.60 -6.46 6.92
C ARG A 144 -3.51 -5.88 7.98
N ALA A 145 -4.78 -5.75 7.65
CA ALA A 145 -5.82 -5.35 8.58
C ALA A 145 -6.97 -6.34 8.49
N THR A 146 -7.53 -6.72 9.63
CA THR A 146 -8.70 -7.61 9.73
C THR A 146 -9.79 -6.91 10.51
N LEU A 147 -11.01 -6.90 9.97
CA LEU A 147 -12.19 -6.34 10.60
C LEU A 147 -13.35 -7.34 10.55
N PRO A 148 -14.29 -7.30 11.52
CA PRO A 148 -15.52 -8.08 11.42
C PRO A 148 -16.33 -7.60 10.21
N ARG A 149 -17.05 -8.52 9.56
CA ARG A 149 -17.95 -8.15 8.47
C ARG A 149 -19.15 -7.35 8.99
N GLU A 150 -19.66 -6.45 8.17
CA GLU A 150 -20.90 -5.72 8.40
C GLU A 150 -21.95 -6.18 7.37
N SER A 151 -22.44 -5.30 6.51
CA SER A 151 -23.49 -5.61 5.53
C SER A 151 -22.99 -6.39 4.30
N LEU A 152 -21.71 -6.28 3.94
CA LEU A 152 -21.16 -6.81 2.67
C LEU A 152 -22.04 -6.45 1.45
N GLY A 153 -22.61 -5.24 1.45
CA GLY A 153 -23.47 -4.68 0.41
C GLY A 153 -24.88 -5.27 0.39
N ARG A 154 -25.27 -6.08 1.37
CA ARG A 154 -26.59 -6.73 1.44
C ARG A 154 -27.43 -6.15 2.57
N HIS A 155 -28.68 -5.86 2.27
CA HIS A 155 -29.69 -5.50 3.27
C HIS A 155 -30.53 -6.71 3.64
N SER A 156 -30.93 -6.78 4.91
CA SER A 156 -31.84 -7.81 5.45
C SER A 156 -33.21 -7.76 4.78
N ASP A 157 -33.67 -6.55 4.44
CA ASP A 157 -35.08 -6.28 4.16
C ASP A 157 -35.40 -6.17 2.67
N SER A 158 -34.39 -5.88 1.84
CA SER A 158 -34.47 -5.91 0.39
C SER A 158 -33.26 -6.68 -0.14
N GLY A 159 -33.46 -7.66 -1.02
CA GLY A 159 -32.37 -8.41 -1.66
C GLY A 159 -31.46 -7.57 -2.57
N GLU A 160 -31.57 -6.25 -2.47
CA GLU A 160 -30.84 -5.24 -3.20
C GLU A 160 -29.37 -5.18 -2.76
N ILE A 161 -28.50 -5.00 -3.74
CA ILE A 161 -27.05 -4.85 -3.54
C ILE A 161 -26.71 -3.38 -3.69
N THR A 162 -26.27 -2.74 -2.62
CA THR A 162 -25.76 -1.36 -2.71
C THR A 162 -24.34 -1.36 -3.26
N PRO A 163 -24.08 -0.68 -4.39
CA PRO A 163 -22.72 -0.50 -4.91
C PRO A 163 -21.90 0.44 -4.03
N CYS A 164 -20.58 0.34 -4.16
CA CYS A 164 -19.60 1.26 -3.58
C CYS A 164 -19.03 2.24 -4.62
#